data_AF-A0A9W9M8Q2-F1
#
_entry.id   AF-A0A9W9M8Q2-F1
#
_cell.length_a   1.000
_cell.length_b   1.000
_cell.length_c   1.000
_cell.angle_alpha   90.00
_cell.angle_beta   90.00
_cell.angle_gamma   90.00
#
_symmetry.space_group_name_H-M   'P 1'
#
loop_
_entity.id
_entity.type
_entity.pdbx_description
1 polymer ?
#
loop_
_entity_poly.entity_id
_entity_poly.type
_entity_poly.pdbx_seq_one_letter_code
_entity_poly.pdbx_strand_id
1 'polypeptide(L)'
;MGIQNLAFAHLLVPRSDSQAVGIDAEHPRPPVLTAWHRLAISEISSLNLTPGDNTGIIKTAEPISGSGDATESSHATLPIGTAEDLPVKIAKSAKEENLYYPDIYAANAYTLITSLMAAYRPTHVLIERQRFRSGGASAVLEWTLRVGLMEGMLYAVLQTLRQERGGDVADLIVRGIEPSRVVRYWLEGGSGSLVPEKGEVDEKSKIPGKEKKPTAREVKKAKIDLVGRWLSATMQNTNACPDTDGGIKKLELGIAANNKIVLADKSVSPALHDVASAYMRKWQGQTQTKKAKGKKGSLKNGSHALSPVSSQSDMRDDVAAVDLGKLDDLADCLLQGVTWVEWEIMRERIAKGGIEALDSRP
;
A
#
# COMPACT_ATOMS: atom_id res chain seq x y z
N MET A 1 1.58 8.75 -5.72
CA MET A 1 2.77 9.30 -5.03
C MET A 1 2.53 10.77 -4.66
N GLY A 2 2.96 11.23 -3.48
CA GLY A 2 2.82 12.62 -3.04
C GLY A 2 3.93 13.02 -2.06
N ILE A 3 4.07 14.32 -1.78
CA ILE A 3 5.24 14.85 -1.06
C ILE A 3 5.08 14.77 0.47
N GLN A 4 3.87 14.97 0.96
CA GLN A 4 3.54 14.88 2.40
C GLN A 4 2.94 13.52 2.77
N ASN A 5 2.82 12.64 1.78
CA ASN A 5 2.04 11.43 1.84
C ASN A 5 2.59 10.38 0.89
N LEU A 6 3.92 10.31 0.79
CA LEU A 6 4.58 9.20 0.13
C LEU A 6 4.20 7.93 0.88
N ALA A 7 3.71 6.93 0.18
CA ALA A 7 3.37 5.65 0.75
C ALA A 7 3.99 4.54 -0.07
N PHE A 8 4.48 3.49 0.60
CA PHE A 8 5.03 2.31 -0.04
C PHE A 8 4.57 1.04 0.66
N ALA A 9 4.52 -0.04 -0.10
CA ALA A 9 4.29 -1.39 0.38
C ALA A 9 5.40 -2.28 -0.18
N HIS A 10 5.91 -3.20 0.65
CA HIS A 10 6.82 -4.25 0.20
C HIS A 10 6.09 -5.60 0.21
N LEU A 11 6.11 -6.28 -0.92
CA LEU A 11 5.43 -7.55 -1.15
C LEU A 11 6.47 -8.62 -1.51
N LEU A 12 6.52 -9.70 -0.73
CA LEU A 12 7.20 -10.92 -1.13
C LEU A 12 6.24 -11.79 -1.91
N VAL A 13 6.55 -12.04 -3.18
CA VAL A 13 5.75 -12.88 -4.07
C VAL A 13 6.32 -14.30 -4.06
N PRO A 14 5.56 -15.32 -3.63
CA PRO A 14 6.01 -16.70 -3.66
C PRO A 14 6.39 -17.12 -5.09
N ARG A 15 7.56 -17.75 -5.23
CA ARG A 15 8.04 -18.28 -6.52
C ARG A 15 7.53 -19.70 -6.69
N SER A 16 7.49 -20.17 -7.94
CA SER A 16 7.28 -21.59 -8.21
C SER A 16 8.44 -22.40 -7.64
N ASP A 17 8.13 -23.56 -7.07
CA ASP A 17 9.14 -24.52 -6.58
C ASP A 17 9.93 -25.17 -7.75
N SER A 18 9.48 -24.96 -9.00
CA SER A 18 10.24 -25.32 -10.20
C SER A 18 11.34 -24.29 -10.49
N GLN A 19 12.53 -24.74 -10.94
CA GLN A 19 13.72 -23.92 -11.25
C GLN A 19 13.51 -22.77 -12.28
N ALA A 20 12.29 -22.53 -12.75
CA ALA A 20 11.95 -21.43 -13.63
C ALA A 20 11.98 -20.08 -12.89
N VAL A 21 12.62 -19.09 -13.51
CA VAL A 21 12.62 -17.70 -13.05
C VAL A 21 11.25 -17.09 -13.36
N GLY A 22 10.33 -17.10 -12.40
CA GLY A 22 8.99 -16.51 -12.60
C GLY A 22 8.03 -16.67 -11.43
N ILE A 23 6.88 -16.02 -11.53
CA ILE A 23 5.76 -16.19 -10.58
C ILE A 23 5.08 -17.53 -10.88
N ASP A 24 4.65 -18.25 -9.83
CA ASP A 24 3.85 -19.47 -10.00
C ASP A 24 2.46 -19.13 -10.57
N ALA A 25 2.30 -19.28 -11.87
CA ALA A 25 1.06 -18.99 -12.57
C ALA A 25 0.01 -20.11 -12.45
N GLU A 26 0.45 -21.34 -12.20
CA GLU A 26 -0.41 -22.54 -12.13
C GLU A 26 -1.06 -22.65 -10.76
N HIS A 27 -0.27 -22.41 -9.71
CA HIS A 27 -0.71 -22.42 -8.31
C HIS A 27 -0.35 -21.11 -7.63
N PRO A 28 -0.89 -19.96 -8.08
CA PRO A 28 -0.53 -18.67 -7.53
C PRO A 28 -0.87 -18.65 -6.04
N ARG A 29 0.07 -18.18 -5.23
CA ARG A 29 -0.11 -17.96 -3.79
C ARG A 29 -0.21 -16.47 -3.51
N PRO A 30 -0.96 -16.03 -2.49
CA PRO A 30 -1.08 -14.60 -2.20
C PRO A 30 0.29 -14.02 -1.81
N PRO A 31 0.63 -12.81 -2.28
CA PRO A 31 1.85 -12.13 -1.85
C PRO A 31 1.81 -11.82 -0.35
N VAL A 32 2.98 -11.93 0.29
CA VAL A 32 3.15 -11.58 1.71
C VAL A 32 3.54 -10.11 1.81
N LEU A 33 2.68 -9.31 2.44
CA LEU A 33 2.98 -7.93 2.80
C LEU A 33 3.93 -7.93 3.99
N THR A 34 5.14 -7.39 3.82
CA THR A 34 6.17 -7.39 4.89
C THR A 34 6.47 -6.00 5.43
N ALA A 35 6.13 -4.95 4.68
CA ALA A 35 6.24 -3.56 5.12
C ALA A 35 5.15 -2.71 4.47
N TRP A 36 4.62 -1.75 5.23
CA TRP A 36 3.60 -0.84 4.75
C TRP A 36 3.70 0.48 5.50
N HIS A 37 4.11 1.54 4.82
CA HIS A 37 4.45 2.81 5.46
C HIS A 37 3.90 3.99 4.67
N ARG A 38 3.62 5.07 5.41
CA ARG A 38 3.30 6.40 4.89
C ARG A 38 4.20 7.40 5.60
N LEU A 39 4.86 8.26 4.85
CA LEU A 39 5.77 9.29 5.34
C LEU A 39 5.73 10.54 4.46
N ALA A 40 6.17 11.66 5.01
CA ALA A 40 6.49 12.86 4.25
C ALA A 40 7.93 12.78 3.71
N ILE A 41 8.23 13.48 2.62
CA ILE A 41 9.59 13.57 2.07
C ILE A 41 10.57 14.15 3.11
N SER A 42 10.12 15.08 3.95
CA SER A 42 10.91 15.63 5.06
C SER A 42 11.30 14.62 6.13
N GLU A 43 10.62 13.48 6.21
CA GLU A 43 10.85 12.42 7.19
C GLU A 43 11.80 11.33 6.64
N ILE A 44 12.18 11.40 5.37
CA ILE A 44 13.03 10.38 4.73
C ILE A 44 14.41 10.29 5.41
N SER A 45 15.00 11.42 5.81
CA SER A 45 16.30 11.42 6.50
C SER A 45 16.25 10.72 7.87
N SER A 46 15.07 10.59 8.47
CA SER A 46 14.85 9.86 9.73
C SER A 46 14.36 8.42 9.53
N LEU A 47 14.32 7.93 8.29
CA LEU A 47 13.82 6.61 7.97
C LEU A 47 14.83 5.53 8.40
N ASN A 48 14.59 4.95 9.57
CA ASN A 48 15.39 3.85 10.12
C ASN A 48 14.76 2.51 9.72
N LEU A 49 15.18 1.96 8.58
CA LEU A 49 14.86 0.59 8.20
C LEU A 49 16.00 -0.34 8.61
N THR A 50 15.69 -1.42 9.31
CA THR A 50 16.68 -2.46 9.61
C THR A 50 17.02 -3.21 8.33
N PRO A 51 18.31 -3.39 7.99
CA PRO A 51 18.73 -4.30 6.92
C PRO A 51 18.17 -5.70 7.17
N GLY A 52 17.50 -6.30 6.18
CA GLY A 52 16.83 -7.58 6.36
C GLY A 52 17.78 -8.78 6.25
N ASP A 53 17.99 -9.50 7.36
CA ASP A 53 18.63 -10.83 7.41
C ASP A 53 17.68 -11.96 6.93
N ASN A 54 16.98 -11.77 5.81
CA ASN A 54 16.09 -12.80 5.26
C ASN A 54 16.87 -13.85 4.44
N THR A 55 17.89 -14.47 5.03
CA THR A 55 18.56 -15.68 4.50
C THR A 55 18.07 -16.92 5.25
N GLY A 56 16.76 -17.18 5.14
CA GLY A 56 16.10 -18.25 5.89
C GLY A 56 15.74 -19.51 5.11
N ILE A 57 16.29 -19.78 3.91
CA ILE A 57 16.14 -21.09 3.23
C ILE A 57 17.39 -21.37 2.39
N ILE A 58 18.42 -21.95 3.01
CA ILE A 58 19.33 -23.00 2.49
C ILE A 58 20.15 -23.44 3.71
N LYS A 59 19.89 -24.66 4.19
CA LYS A 59 20.74 -25.31 5.18
C LYS A 59 22.06 -25.68 4.52
N THR A 60 23.17 -25.13 5.03
CA THR A 60 24.46 -25.84 4.99
C THR A 60 25.30 -25.44 6.21
N ALA A 61 26.04 -26.42 6.71
CA ALA A 61 26.56 -26.55 8.06
C ALA A 61 27.57 -25.48 8.53
N GLU A 62 27.69 -25.38 9.86
CA GLU A 62 28.72 -24.63 10.60
C GLU A 62 30.17 -25.02 10.21
N PRO A 63 31.19 -24.21 10.60
CA PRO A 63 31.75 -24.33 11.96
C PRO A 63 32.09 -23.00 12.69
N ILE A 64 31.64 -22.91 13.94
CA ILE A 64 32.39 -22.69 15.21
C ILE A 64 33.33 -21.47 15.42
N SER A 65 32.94 -20.70 16.46
CA SER A 65 33.68 -19.98 17.53
C SER A 65 34.41 -18.65 17.34
N GLY A 66 34.05 -17.71 18.23
CA GLY A 66 34.85 -16.61 18.76
C GLY A 66 33.99 -15.45 19.29
N SER A 67 33.31 -15.60 20.44
CA SER A 67 33.61 -14.91 21.71
C SER A 67 33.65 -13.38 21.67
N GLY A 68 32.73 -12.73 22.38
CA GLY A 68 32.78 -11.29 22.67
C GLY A 68 31.45 -10.68 23.11
N ASP A 69 31.23 -10.69 24.43
CA ASP A 69 30.12 -10.13 25.19
C ASP A 69 29.96 -8.60 25.04
N ALA A 70 28.73 -8.10 24.89
CA ALA A 70 28.27 -6.82 25.44
C ALA A 70 26.75 -6.67 25.24
N THR A 71 26.05 -6.65 26.36
CA THR A 71 24.61 -6.47 26.49
C THR A 71 24.30 -4.97 26.46
N GLU A 72 23.56 -4.46 25.48
CA GLU A 72 22.91 -3.14 25.62
C GLU A 72 21.46 -3.16 25.13
N SER A 73 20.58 -3.16 26.12
CA SER A 73 19.17 -2.79 26.03
C SER A 73 19.08 -1.28 25.77
N SER A 74 18.56 -0.87 24.61
CA SER A 74 18.32 0.54 24.31
C SER A 74 16.82 0.81 24.21
N HIS A 75 16.26 1.26 25.33
CA HIS A 75 14.96 1.94 25.41
C HIS A 75 15.00 3.26 24.62
N ALA A 76 13.99 3.51 23.80
CA ALA A 76 13.81 4.77 23.10
C ALA A 76 13.35 5.87 24.05
N THR A 77 14.12 6.96 24.15
CA THR A 77 13.67 8.23 24.76
C THR A 77 13.89 9.36 23.74
N LEU A 78 12.82 10.09 23.42
CA LEU A 78 12.87 11.29 22.59
C LEU A 78 13.43 12.48 23.41
N PRO A 79 14.38 13.28 22.90
CA PRO A 79 14.80 14.48 23.60
C PRO A 79 13.80 15.62 23.39
N ILE A 80 13.22 16.09 24.50
CA ILE A 80 12.51 17.36 24.60
C ILE A 80 13.58 18.46 24.67
N GLY A 81 13.74 19.22 23.59
CA GLY A 81 14.53 20.44 23.57
C GLY A 81 13.66 21.66 23.84
N THR A 82 13.83 22.27 25.02
CA THR A 82 13.35 23.63 25.33
C THR A 82 14.11 24.65 24.50
N ALA A 83 13.40 25.38 23.64
CA ALA A 83 13.92 26.57 22.97
C ALA A 83 13.02 27.76 23.34
N GLU A 84 13.61 28.72 24.04
CA GLU A 84 12.98 29.96 24.46
C GLU A 84 12.63 30.89 23.29
N ASP A 85 11.66 31.76 23.57
CA ASP A 85 10.95 32.69 22.69
C ASP A 85 11.82 33.59 21.81
N LEU A 86 11.50 33.64 20.51
CA LEU A 86 11.70 34.76 19.55
C LEU A 86 10.77 34.56 18.31
N PRO A 87 10.38 35.62 17.56
CA PRO A 87 9.04 35.75 16.97
C PRO A 87 8.72 34.76 15.83
N VAL A 88 7.73 33.91 16.11
CA VAL A 88 7.36 32.67 15.41
C VAL A 88 6.65 32.85 14.05
N LYS A 89 6.42 34.06 13.55
CA LYS A 89 5.55 34.25 12.36
C LYS A 89 6.26 34.42 11.01
N ILE A 90 7.55 34.72 10.96
CA ILE A 90 8.29 34.89 9.68
C ILE A 90 9.16 33.65 9.36
N ALA A 91 9.57 32.87 10.37
CA ALA A 91 10.46 31.72 10.19
C ALA A 91 9.76 30.42 9.69
N LYS A 92 8.43 30.33 9.76
CA LYS A 92 7.69 29.13 9.29
C LYS A 92 7.54 29.08 7.76
N SER A 93 7.32 30.20 7.09
CA SER A 93 7.17 30.21 5.62
C SER A 93 8.50 29.94 4.91
N ALA A 94 9.60 30.50 5.40
CA ALA A 94 10.92 30.29 4.80
C ALA A 94 11.42 28.84 4.97
N LYS A 95 11.08 28.15 6.07
CA LYS A 95 11.43 26.73 6.26
C LYS A 95 10.63 25.81 5.33
N GLU A 96 9.33 26.08 5.11
CA GLU A 96 8.50 25.27 4.21
C GLU A 96 8.80 25.51 2.72
N GLU A 97 9.15 26.72 2.30
CA GLU A 97 9.53 27.01 0.91
C GLU A 97 10.84 26.32 0.51
N ASN A 98 11.76 26.19 1.47
CA ASN A 98 13.04 25.52 1.21
C ASN A 98 12.91 24.00 1.06
N LEU A 99 11.78 23.37 1.35
CA LEU A 99 11.62 21.91 1.19
C LEU A 99 11.63 21.46 -0.27
N TYR A 100 11.48 22.37 -1.23
CA TYR A 100 11.20 22.05 -2.64
C TYR A 100 12.36 22.23 -3.61
N TYR A 101 13.59 22.35 -3.10
CA TYR A 101 14.76 22.48 -3.95
C TYR A 101 15.22 21.13 -4.54
N PRO A 102 15.77 21.14 -5.77
CA PRO A 102 16.24 19.92 -6.44
C PRO A 102 17.29 19.12 -5.67
N ASP A 103 18.20 19.78 -4.95
CA ASP A 103 19.24 19.14 -4.13
C ASP A 103 18.64 18.36 -2.96
N ILE A 104 17.64 18.91 -2.27
CA ILE A 104 16.90 18.23 -1.20
C ILE A 104 16.12 17.03 -1.75
N TYR A 105 15.49 17.19 -2.92
CA TYR A 105 14.79 16.10 -3.59
C TYR A 105 15.74 14.98 -3.99
N ALA A 106 16.91 15.32 -4.54
CA ALA A 106 17.94 14.36 -4.93
C ALA A 106 18.49 13.60 -3.71
N ALA A 107 18.81 14.31 -2.62
CA ALA A 107 19.29 13.69 -1.39
C ALA A 107 18.25 12.73 -0.78
N ASN A 108 17.00 13.17 -0.69
CA ASN A 108 15.91 12.33 -0.18
C ASN A 108 15.61 11.14 -1.09
N ALA A 109 15.60 11.32 -2.41
CA ALA A 109 15.41 10.22 -3.35
C ALA A 109 16.53 9.18 -3.21
N TYR A 110 17.78 9.63 -3.10
CA TYR A 110 18.92 8.74 -2.87
C TYR A 110 18.77 7.97 -1.56
N THR A 111 18.60 8.66 -0.43
CA THR A 111 18.44 8.05 0.89
C THR A 111 17.30 7.04 0.91
N LEU A 112 16.12 7.41 0.40
CA LEU A 112 14.97 6.53 0.34
C LEU A 112 15.27 5.25 -0.43
N ILE A 113 15.78 5.36 -1.66
CA ILE A 113 16.05 4.21 -2.51
C ILE A 113 17.12 3.31 -1.87
N THR A 114 18.23 3.88 -1.39
CA THR A 114 19.28 3.07 -0.77
C THR A 114 18.82 2.37 0.49
N SER A 115 18.00 3.03 1.33
CA SER A 115 17.43 2.42 2.54
C SER A 115 16.46 1.29 2.20
N LEU A 116 15.56 1.50 1.22
CA LEU A 116 14.63 0.46 0.77
C LEU A 116 15.37 -0.74 0.15
N MET A 117 16.44 -0.49 -0.61
CA MET A 117 17.25 -1.56 -1.20
C MET A 117 18.01 -2.37 -0.14
N ALA A 118 18.60 -1.70 0.85
CA ALA A 118 19.30 -2.36 1.95
C ALA A 118 18.33 -3.17 2.82
N ALA A 119 17.15 -2.65 3.10
CA ALA A 119 16.15 -3.29 3.95
C ALA A 119 15.48 -4.49 3.27
N TYR A 120 15.11 -4.36 2.00
CA TYR A 120 14.18 -5.28 1.38
C TYR A 120 14.74 -6.03 0.16
N ARG A 121 15.88 -5.60 -0.39
CA ARG A 121 16.50 -6.21 -1.58
C ARG A 121 15.47 -6.50 -2.70
N PRO A 122 14.68 -5.49 -3.12
CA PRO A 122 13.60 -5.72 -4.06
C PRO A 122 14.14 -6.17 -5.42
N THR A 123 13.41 -7.04 -6.12
CA THR A 123 13.69 -7.38 -7.53
C THR A 123 12.96 -6.45 -8.50
N HIS A 124 11.87 -5.85 -8.04
CA HIS A 124 11.01 -4.95 -8.80
C HIS A 124 10.69 -3.71 -7.99
N VAL A 125 10.75 -2.53 -8.62
CA VAL A 125 10.30 -1.27 -8.04
C VAL A 125 9.18 -0.70 -8.92
N LEU A 126 8.00 -0.59 -8.33
CA LEU A 126 6.81 -0.04 -8.98
C LEU A 126 6.64 1.41 -8.52
N ILE A 127 6.63 2.34 -9.47
CA ILE A 127 6.46 3.78 -9.21
C ILE A 127 5.15 4.23 -9.84
N GLU A 128 4.25 4.80 -9.04
CA GLU A 128 3.05 5.43 -9.58
C GLU A 128 3.42 6.63 -10.45
N ARG A 129 2.96 6.63 -11.70
CA ARG A 129 3.20 7.73 -12.64
C ARG A 129 2.38 8.97 -12.26
N GLN A 130 3.05 10.10 -12.08
CA GLN A 130 2.40 11.39 -11.93
C GLN A 130 1.66 11.74 -13.23
N ARG A 131 0.39 12.14 -13.10
CA ARG A 131 -0.41 12.55 -14.25
C ARG A 131 -0.30 14.04 -14.49
N PHE A 132 -0.07 14.43 -15.74
CA PHE A 132 -0.27 15.80 -16.18
C PHE A 132 -1.77 16.11 -16.20
N ARG A 133 -2.13 17.28 -15.68
CA ARG A 133 -3.51 17.76 -15.66
C ARG A 133 -3.56 19.06 -16.46
N SER A 134 -4.16 19.02 -17.64
CA SER A 134 -4.45 20.21 -18.45
C SER A 134 -5.75 20.85 -17.95
N GLY A 135 -5.70 22.11 -17.49
CA GLY A 135 -6.89 22.88 -17.09
C GLY A 135 -7.08 23.11 -15.58
N GLY A 136 -6.00 23.19 -14.79
CA GLY A 136 -6.06 23.40 -13.34
C GLY A 136 -5.50 24.75 -12.87
N ALA A 137 -6.00 25.24 -11.72
CA ALA A 137 -5.43 26.36 -10.98
C ALA A 137 -3.93 26.18 -10.69
N SER A 138 -3.18 27.26 -10.48
CA SER A 138 -1.72 27.26 -10.24
C SER A 138 -1.26 26.25 -9.20
N ALA A 139 -2.03 26.04 -8.12
CA ALA A 139 -1.74 25.05 -7.09
C ALA A 139 -1.66 23.59 -7.63
N VAL A 140 -2.45 23.25 -8.66
CA VAL A 140 -2.40 21.93 -9.29
C VAL A 140 -1.12 21.77 -10.11
N LEU A 141 -0.69 22.84 -10.79
CA LEU A 141 0.56 22.85 -11.55
C LEU A 141 1.76 22.70 -10.62
N GLU A 142 1.83 23.51 -9.55
CA GLU A 142 2.89 23.47 -8.54
C GLU A 142 3.01 22.09 -7.91
N TRP A 143 1.89 21.50 -7.49
CA TRP A 143 1.89 20.13 -6.95
C TRP A 143 2.36 19.10 -7.97
N THR A 144 1.92 19.22 -9.23
CA THR A 144 2.33 18.30 -10.31
C THR A 144 3.83 18.40 -10.59
N LEU A 145 4.39 19.61 -10.60
CA LEU A 145 5.82 19.83 -10.80
C LEU A 145 6.63 19.23 -9.67
N ARG A 146 6.25 19.48 -8.42
CA ARG A 146 6.98 18.94 -7.27
C ARG A 146 6.92 17.41 -7.23
N VAL A 147 5.76 16.79 -7.42
CA VAL A 147 5.68 15.32 -7.46
C VAL A 147 6.44 14.74 -8.66
N GLY A 148 6.32 15.37 -9.82
CA GLY A 148 7.05 14.97 -11.03
C GLY A 148 8.57 15.09 -10.87
N LEU A 149 9.05 16.09 -10.13
CA LEU A 149 10.46 16.22 -9.79
C LEU A 149 10.93 15.05 -8.93
N MET A 150 10.19 14.70 -7.88
CA MET A 150 10.53 13.53 -7.05
C MET A 150 10.51 12.24 -7.88
N GLU A 151 9.49 12.04 -8.72
CA GLU A 151 9.43 10.89 -9.63
C GLU A 151 10.69 10.81 -10.50
N GLY A 152 11.07 11.91 -11.14
CA GLY A 152 12.27 11.98 -11.97
C GLY A 152 13.54 11.66 -11.19
N MET A 153 13.70 12.19 -9.97
CA MET A 153 14.85 11.89 -9.11
C MET A 153 14.90 10.43 -8.70
N LEU A 154 13.76 9.80 -8.40
CA LEU A 154 13.69 8.36 -8.09
C LEU A 154 14.16 7.52 -9.28
N TYR A 155 13.65 7.81 -10.49
CA TYR A 155 14.10 7.12 -11.70
C TYR A 155 15.59 7.33 -11.98
N ALA A 156 16.09 8.57 -11.82
CA ALA A 156 17.50 8.88 -12.03
C ALA A 156 18.41 8.12 -11.06
N VAL A 157 18.09 8.15 -9.76
CA VAL A 157 18.84 7.40 -8.73
C VAL A 157 18.83 5.91 -9.02
N LEU A 158 17.66 5.32 -9.29
CA LEU A 158 17.54 3.89 -9.61
C LEU A 158 18.35 3.52 -10.85
N GLN A 159 18.28 4.32 -11.91
CA GLN A 159 19.03 4.07 -13.14
C GLN A 159 20.54 4.16 -12.90
N THR A 160 21.01 5.18 -12.17
CA THR A 160 22.42 5.32 -11.82
C THR A 160 22.88 4.13 -10.99
N LEU A 161 22.14 3.74 -9.95
CA LEU A 161 22.49 2.59 -9.12
C LEU A 161 22.56 1.28 -9.92
N ARG A 162 21.70 1.08 -10.92
CA ARG A 162 21.74 -0.09 -11.82
C ARG A 162 22.97 -0.12 -12.73
N GLN A 163 23.49 1.04 -13.14
CA GLN A 163 24.68 1.12 -14.00
C GLN A 163 25.97 0.99 -13.18
N GLU A 164 25.99 1.62 -12.00
CA GLU A 164 27.20 1.71 -11.15
C GLU A 164 27.37 0.48 -10.24
N ARG A 165 26.27 -0.15 -9.83
CA ARG A 165 26.28 -1.32 -8.93
C ARG A 165 25.97 -2.58 -9.71
N GLY A 166 26.85 -3.58 -9.62
CA GLY A 166 26.62 -4.92 -10.16
C GLY A 166 25.69 -5.78 -9.30
N GLY A 167 25.62 -7.07 -9.63
CA GLY A 167 24.82 -8.06 -8.88
C GLY A 167 23.32 -7.80 -8.95
N ASP A 168 22.62 -8.04 -7.85
CA ASP A 168 21.15 -7.96 -7.78
C ASP A 168 20.58 -6.59 -8.17
N VAL A 169 21.38 -5.53 -8.02
CA VAL A 169 20.97 -4.16 -8.36
C VAL A 169 20.92 -3.96 -9.86
N ALA A 170 21.83 -4.57 -10.64
CA ALA A 170 21.85 -4.42 -12.09
C ALA A 170 20.58 -5.00 -12.75
N ASP A 171 20.08 -6.11 -12.19
CA ASP A 171 18.89 -6.82 -12.64
C ASP A 171 17.57 -6.22 -12.12
N LEU A 172 17.63 -5.13 -11.34
CA LEU A 172 16.45 -4.48 -10.79
C LEU A 172 15.51 -3.97 -11.90
N ILE A 173 14.24 -4.38 -11.84
CA ILE A 173 13.23 -3.96 -12.82
C ILE A 173 12.42 -2.79 -12.26
N VAL A 174 12.51 -1.63 -12.91
CA VAL A 174 11.74 -0.43 -12.54
C VAL A 174 10.58 -0.23 -13.52
N ARG A 175 9.35 -0.08 -13.00
CA ARG A 175 8.14 0.09 -13.82
C ARG A 175 7.26 1.22 -13.32
N GLY A 176 6.82 2.04 -14.27
CA GLY A 176 5.77 3.03 -14.03
C GLY A 176 4.38 2.38 -14.03
N ILE A 177 3.59 2.60 -12.98
CA ILE A 177 2.20 2.15 -12.88
C ILE A 177 1.26 3.32 -13.14
N GLU A 178 0.34 3.14 -14.09
CA GLU A 178 -0.69 4.13 -14.39
C GLU A 178 -1.89 3.94 -13.46
N PRO A 179 -2.24 4.92 -12.61
CA PRO A 179 -3.29 4.68 -11.62
C PRO A 179 -4.68 4.54 -12.26
N SER A 180 -4.89 4.93 -13.54
CA SER A 180 -6.15 4.74 -14.25
C SER A 180 -6.36 3.28 -14.62
N ARG A 181 -5.29 2.57 -15.00
CA ARG A 181 -5.34 1.14 -15.29
C ARG A 181 -5.67 0.33 -14.05
N VAL A 182 -5.10 0.68 -12.90
CA VAL A 182 -5.41 0.07 -11.60
C VAL A 182 -6.87 0.29 -11.22
N VAL A 183 -7.36 1.53 -11.34
CA VAL A 183 -8.78 1.85 -11.06
C VAL A 183 -9.71 1.06 -11.97
N ARG A 184 -9.45 1.04 -13.28
CA ARG A 184 -10.25 0.29 -14.25
C ARG A 184 -10.28 -1.20 -13.92
N TYR A 185 -9.13 -1.78 -13.57
CA TYR A 185 -9.03 -3.19 -13.22
C TYR A 185 -9.95 -3.57 -12.05
N TRP A 186 -9.96 -2.80 -10.96
CA TRP A 186 -10.74 -3.13 -9.76
C TRP A 186 -12.19 -2.66 -9.78
N LEU A 187 -12.50 -1.56 -10.46
CA LEU A 187 -13.81 -0.89 -10.35
C LEU A 187 -14.65 -0.93 -11.62
N GLU A 188 -14.03 -1.12 -12.78
CA GLU A 188 -14.73 -1.15 -14.08
C GLU A 188 -14.73 -2.57 -14.68
N GLY A 189 -13.73 -3.41 -14.38
CA GLY A 189 -13.60 -4.77 -14.90
C GLY A 189 -14.58 -5.80 -14.35
N GLY A 190 -15.47 -5.42 -13.44
CA GLY A 190 -16.51 -6.29 -12.87
C GLY A 190 -17.76 -6.40 -13.73
N SER A 191 -17.98 -5.48 -14.68
CA SER A 191 -19.01 -5.64 -15.70
C SER A 191 -18.39 -6.36 -16.90
N GLY A 192 -18.77 -7.62 -17.10
CA GLY A 192 -18.55 -8.30 -18.36
C GLY A 192 -19.32 -7.60 -19.47
N SER A 193 -18.80 -6.49 -20.00
CA SER A 193 -19.23 -5.99 -21.29
C SER A 193 -18.54 -6.85 -22.33
N LEU A 194 -19.19 -7.98 -22.66
CA LEU A 194 -19.08 -8.57 -23.99
C LEU A 194 -19.12 -7.42 -24.99
N VAL A 195 -18.11 -7.35 -25.84
CA VAL A 195 -18.18 -6.56 -27.06
C VAL A 195 -19.39 -7.09 -27.81
N PRO A 196 -20.45 -6.31 -28.09
CA PRO A 196 -21.47 -6.77 -29.00
C PRO A 196 -20.80 -6.81 -30.37
N GLU A 197 -20.59 -8.04 -30.83
CA GLU A 197 -20.33 -8.34 -32.23
C GLU A 197 -21.35 -7.56 -33.06
N LYS A 198 -20.87 -6.78 -34.04
CA LYS A 198 -21.70 -6.02 -34.95
C LYS A 198 -22.51 -7.01 -35.80
N GLY A 199 -23.68 -7.39 -35.31
CA GLY A 199 -24.77 -8.02 -36.04
C GLY A 199 -25.94 -7.06 -36.15
N GLU A 200 -26.64 -7.14 -37.27
CA GLU A 200 -27.45 -6.11 -37.89
C GLU A 200 -28.70 -5.65 -37.12
N VAL A 201 -28.99 -4.37 -37.33
CA VAL A 201 -30.27 -3.64 -37.32
C VAL A 201 -31.51 -4.47 -37.00
N ASP A 202 -32.12 -4.20 -35.84
CA ASP A 202 -33.58 -4.10 -35.81
C ASP A 202 -34.08 -3.08 -34.76
N GLU A 203 -35.06 -2.31 -35.21
CA GLU A 203 -35.59 -1.11 -34.57
C GLU A 203 -36.50 -1.43 -33.36
N LYS A 204 -36.47 -0.54 -32.37
CA LYS A 204 -37.38 -0.44 -31.19
C LYS A 204 -37.08 -1.38 -30.01
N SER A 205 -36.07 -1.00 -29.23
CA SER A 205 -36.10 -1.25 -27.78
C SER A 205 -35.47 -0.09 -27.01
N LYS A 206 -36.21 0.43 -26.03
CA LYS A 206 -35.81 1.49 -25.08
C LYS A 206 -34.41 1.21 -24.51
N ILE A 207 -33.50 2.15 -24.68
CA ILE A 207 -32.14 2.12 -24.09
C ILE A 207 -32.27 2.06 -22.55
N PRO A 208 -31.78 1.01 -21.86
CA PRO A 208 -31.67 1.03 -20.41
C PRO A 208 -30.51 1.95 -20.00
N GLY A 209 -30.71 2.68 -18.92
CA GLY A 209 -29.98 3.90 -18.56
C GLY A 209 -28.44 3.81 -18.55
N LYS A 210 -27.81 4.91 -18.98
CA LYS A 210 -26.39 5.19 -18.72
C LYS A 210 -26.12 5.08 -17.22
N GLU A 211 -25.39 4.05 -16.80
CA GLU A 211 -24.79 4.01 -15.47
C GLU A 211 -23.97 5.28 -15.26
N LYS A 212 -24.25 6.01 -14.17
CA LYS A 212 -23.50 7.23 -13.84
C LYS A 212 -22.06 6.82 -13.52
N LYS A 213 -21.09 7.43 -14.20
CA LYS A 213 -19.67 7.24 -13.89
C LYS A 213 -19.43 7.53 -12.40
N PRO A 214 -18.73 6.65 -11.67
CA PRO A 214 -18.48 6.84 -10.26
C PRO A 214 -17.68 8.13 -10.03
N THR A 215 -18.03 8.86 -8.98
CA THR A 215 -17.33 10.07 -8.57
C THR A 215 -15.95 9.73 -7.99
N ALA A 216 -15.02 10.69 -7.99
CA ALA A 216 -13.69 10.50 -7.41
C ALA A 216 -13.72 10.09 -5.92
N ARG A 217 -14.73 10.56 -5.17
CA ARG A 217 -14.91 10.18 -3.75
C ARG A 217 -15.36 8.73 -3.61
N GLU A 218 -16.23 8.25 -4.50
CA GLU A 218 -16.68 6.86 -4.52
C GLU A 218 -15.55 5.92 -4.90
N VAL A 219 -14.76 6.27 -5.92
CA VAL A 219 -13.55 5.53 -6.32
C VAL A 219 -12.58 5.40 -5.15
N LYS A 220 -12.25 6.52 -4.49
CA LYS A 220 -11.37 6.53 -3.32
C LYS A 220 -11.89 5.64 -2.19
N LYS A 221 -13.19 5.74 -1.89
CA LYS A 221 -13.82 4.92 -0.86
C LYS A 221 -13.78 3.43 -1.23
N ALA A 222 -14.10 3.08 -2.47
CA ALA A 222 -14.13 1.71 -2.94
C ALA A 222 -12.75 1.03 -2.82
N LYS A 223 -11.67 1.76 -3.10
CA LYS A 223 -10.30 1.29 -2.89
C LYS A 223 -9.98 1.01 -1.42
N ILE A 224 -10.32 1.96 -0.55
CA ILE A 224 -10.12 1.81 0.90
C ILE A 224 -10.92 0.60 1.42
N ASP A 225 -12.17 0.46 0.97
CA ASP A 225 -13.05 -0.65 1.33
C ASP A 225 -12.51 -2.00 0.83
N LEU A 226 -11.93 -2.03 -0.37
CA LEU A 226 -11.33 -3.25 -0.94
C LEU A 226 -10.14 -3.73 -0.08
N VAL A 227 -9.19 -2.84 0.23
CA VAL A 227 -8.04 -3.17 1.09
C VAL A 227 -8.48 -3.53 2.51
N GLY A 228 -9.49 -2.84 3.05
CA GLY A 228 -10.06 -3.15 4.35
C GLY A 228 -10.63 -4.58 4.43
N ARG A 229 -11.31 -5.04 3.37
CA ARG A 229 -11.78 -6.43 3.28
C ARG A 229 -10.63 -7.43 3.22
N TRP A 230 -9.56 -7.14 2.47
CA TRP A 230 -8.39 -8.02 2.39
C TRP A 230 -7.70 -8.19 3.75
N LEU A 231 -7.50 -7.09 4.46
CA LEU A 231 -6.92 -7.11 5.80
C LEU A 231 -7.84 -7.83 6.79
N SER A 232 -9.16 -7.57 6.74
CA SER A 232 -10.13 -8.25 7.61
C SER A 232 -10.10 -9.77 7.42
N ALA A 233 -10.08 -10.24 6.17
CA ALA A 233 -10.01 -11.66 5.86
C ALA A 233 -8.69 -12.28 6.36
N THR A 234 -7.58 -11.58 6.16
CA THR A 234 -6.25 -12.03 6.59
C THR A 234 -6.17 -12.16 8.12
N MET A 235 -6.60 -11.14 8.86
CA MET A 235 -6.54 -11.13 10.32
C MET A 235 -7.50 -12.15 10.95
N GLN A 236 -8.65 -12.44 10.33
CA GLN A 236 -9.54 -13.51 10.80
C GLN A 236 -8.92 -14.89 10.60
N ASN A 237 -8.23 -15.09 9.47
CA ASN A 237 -7.54 -16.33 9.17
C ASN A 237 -6.36 -16.63 10.10
N THR A 238 -5.65 -15.60 10.59
CA THR A 238 -4.55 -15.77 11.57
C THR A 238 -5.06 -16.16 12.96
N ASN A 239 -6.29 -15.77 13.32
CA ASN A 239 -6.88 -16.03 14.63
C ASN A 239 -7.71 -17.33 14.69
N ALA A 240 -7.96 -17.99 13.55
CA ALA A 240 -8.59 -19.30 13.54
C ALA A 240 -7.55 -20.35 13.96
N CYS A 241 -7.90 -21.19 14.94
CA CYS A 241 -7.08 -22.31 15.43
C CYS A 241 -6.54 -23.14 14.24
N PRO A 242 -5.26 -23.55 14.22
CA PRO A 242 -4.72 -24.39 13.15
C PRO A 242 -5.25 -25.81 13.34
N ASP A 243 -6.50 -26.04 12.95
CA ASP A 243 -6.97 -27.41 12.74
C ASP A 243 -6.20 -27.98 11.55
N THR A 244 -5.68 -29.18 11.78
CA THR A 244 -4.90 -30.04 10.90
C THR A 244 -5.51 -30.19 9.51
N ASP A 245 -5.23 -29.26 8.61
CA ASP A 245 -5.04 -29.54 7.19
C ASP A 245 -4.23 -28.40 6.56
N GLY A 246 -2.95 -28.67 6.27
CA GLY A 246 -1.96 -27.72 5.75
C GLY A 246 -2.18 -27.35 4.29
N GLY A 247 -3.42 -27.07 3.89
CA GLY A 247 -3.76 -26.63 2.55
C GLY A 247 -3.20 -25.23 2.28
N ILE A 248 -2.19 -25.16 1.39
CA ILE A 248 -1.68 -23.90 0.86
C ILE A 248 -2.85 -23.13 0.24
N LYS A 249 -3.23 -21.99 0.83
CA LYS A 249 -4.34 -21.16 0.32
C LYS A 249 -3.99 -20.63 -1.07
N LYS A 250 -4.68 -21.13 -2.10
CA LYS A 250 -4.57 -20.66 -3.48
C LYS A 250 -5.02 -19.20 -3.57
N LEU A 251 -4.26 -18.37 -4.27
CA LEU A 251 -4.65 -17.01 -4.62
C LEU A 251 -5.79 -17.09 -5.62
N GLU A 252 -6.97 -16.68 -5.20
CA GLU A 252 -8.09 -16.42 -6.09
C GLU A 252 -7.81 -15.12 -6.84
N LEU A 253 -7.72 -15.19 -8.18
CA LEU A 253 -7.54 -14.01 -9.02
C LEU A 253 -8.88 -13.28 -9.22
N GLY A 254 -8.83 -12.00 -9.56
CA GLY A 254 -10.03 -11.22 -9.90
C GLY A 254 -10.68 -10.49 -8.73
N ILE A 255 -11.65 -9.63 -9.06
CA ILE A 255 -12.09 -8.51 -8.20
C ILE A 255 -12.84 -8.96 -6.94
N ALA A 256 -13.51 -10.11 -6.99
CA ALA A 256 -14.38 -10.59 -5.92
C ALA A 256 -13.64 -11.26 -4.75
N ALA A 257 -12.39 -11.69 -4.97
CA ALA A 257 -11.63 -12.42 -3.97
C ALA A 257 -11.10 -11.52 -2.85
N ASN A 258 -11.25 -11.97 -1.60
CA ASN A 258 -10.78 -11.25 -0.41
C ASN A 258 -9.40 -11.72 0.06
N ASN A 259 -8.96 -12.93 -0.31
CA ASN A 259 -7.67 -13.50 0.07
C ASN A 259 -6.55 -13.05 -0.87
N LYS A 260 -6.31 -11.74 -0.94
CA LYS A 260 -5.34 -11.15 -1.89
C LYS A 260 -3.93 -10.98 -1.37
N ILE A 261 -3.77 -10.99 -0.05
CA ILE A 261 -2.49 -10.80 0.62
C ILE A 261 -2.42 -11.70 1.86
N VAL A 262 -1.21 -11.91 2.36
CA VAL A 262 -0.93 -12.43 3.70
C VAL A 262 -0.06 -11.40 4.43
N LEU A 263 -0.23 -11.24 5.74
CA LEU A 263 0.68 -10.39 6.54
C LEU A 263 1.89 -11.22 6.97
N ALA A 264 3.08 -10.63 6.89
CA ALA A 264 4.27 -11.21 7.51
C ALA A 264 4.06 -11.42 9.02
N ASP A 265 4.80 -12.34 9.61
CA ASP A 265 4.69 -12.64 11.02
C ASP A 265 4.93 -11.38 11.88
N LYS A 266 4.16 -11.23 12.96
CA LYS A 266 4.24 -10.05 13.84
C LYS A 266 5.60 -9.93 14.54
N SER A 267 6.26 -11.06 14.82
CA SER A 267 7.61 -11.08 15.40
C SER A 267 8.66 -10.51 14.43
N VAL A 268 8.45 -10.68 13.12
CA VAL A 268 9.36 -10.20 12.08
C VAL A 268 9.07 -8.75 11.69
N SER A 269 7.79 -8.39 11.56
CA SER A 269 7.36 -7.07 11.09
C SER A 269 6.34 -6.42 12.05
N PRO A 270 6.71 -6.03 13.27
CA PRO A 270 5.77 -5.44 14.23
C PRO A 270 5.15 -4.14 13.72
N ALA A 271 5.96 -3.26 13.12
CA ALA A 271 5.50 -1.99 12.56
C ALA A 271 4.42 -2.16 11.47
N LEU A 272 4.50 -3.23 10.67
CA LEU A 272 3.46 -3.57 9.70
C LEU A 272 2.12 -3.83 10.41
N HIS A 273 2.13 -4.59 11.50
CA HIS A 273 0.91 -4.94 12.23
C HIS A 273 0.32 -3.73 12.94
N ASP A 274 1.13 -2.79 13.41
CA ASP A 274 0.66 -1.54 14.00
C ASP A 274 -0.07 -0.70 12.94
N VAL A 275 0.51 -0.56 11.75
CA VAL A 275 -0.10 0.14 10.61
C VAL A 275 -1.38 -0.57 10.16
N ALA A 276 -1.34 -1.89 10.00
CA ALA A 276 -2.52 -2.68 9.61
C ALA A 276 -3.66 -2.55 10.64
N SER A 277 -3.34 -2.63 11.93
CA SER A 277 -4.31 -2.48 13.02
C SER A 277 -4.90 -1.08 13.07
N ALA A 278 -4.07 -0.05 12.90
CA ALA A 278 -4.53 1.34 12.82
C ALA A 278 -5.41 1.58 11.58
N TYR A 279 -5.07 0.98 10.43
CA TYR A 279 -5.87 1.04 9.20
C TYR A 279 -7.25 0.44 9.46
N MET A 280 -7.29 -0.75 10.06
CA MET A 280 -8.52 -1.47 10.38
C MET A 280 -9.42 -0.72 11.35
N ARG A 281 -8.86 -0.19 12.46
CA ARG A 281 -9.62 0.66 13.41
C ARG A 281 -10.28 1.83 12.70
N LYS A 282 -9.54 2.53 11.83
CA LYS A 282 -10.06 3.70 11.10
C LYS A 282 -11.10 3.32 10.06
N TRP A 283 -10.87 2.23 9.31
CA TRP A 283 -11.80 1.73 8.31
C TRP A 283 -13.13 1.24 8.93
N GLN A 284 -13.06 0.50 10.03
CA GLN A 284 -14.24 0.05 10.77
C GLN A 284 -15.01 1.23 11.39
N GLY A 285 -14.32 2.22 11.97
CA GLY A 285 -14.96 3.44 12.49
C GLY A 285 -15.70 4.24 11.41
N GLN A 286 -15.15 4.31 10.19
CA GLN A 286 -15.83 4.91 9.03
C GLN A 286 -17.06 4.11 8.57
N THR A 287 -17.08 2.80 8.85
CA THR A 287 -18.19 1.90 8.51
C THR A 287 -19.29 1.96 9.57
N GLN A 288 -18.94 2.01 10.87
CA GLN A 288 -19.87 2.04 11.99
C GLN A 288 -20.61 3.39 12.14
N THR A 289 -19.92 4.52 11.91
CA THR A 289 -20.55 5.85 11.90
C THR A 289 -21.70 5.96 10.88
N LYS A 290 -21.75 5.10 9.86
CA LYS A 290 -22.85 5.03 8.88
C LYS A 290 -24.03 4.17 9.34
N LYS A 291 -23.80 3.07 10.09
CA LYS A 291 -24.90 2.28 10.68
C LYS A 291 -25.71 3.11 11.70
N ALA A 292 -25.05 4.00 12.44
CA ALA A 292 -25.72 4.91 13.38
C ALA A 292 -26.49 6.05 12.67
N LYS A 293 -26.01 6.53 11.51
CA LYS A 293 -26.66 7.64 10.77
C LYS A 293 -27.85 7.19 9.91
N GLY A 294 -27.94 5.90 9.57
CA GLY A 294 -29.09 5.30 8.87
C GLY A 294 -30.29 4.94 9.75
N LYS A 295 -30.20 5.12 11.08
CA LYS A 295 -31.24 4.72 12.05
C LYS A 295 -31.89 5.89 12.81
N LYS A 296 -31.83 7.12 12.27
CA LYS A 296 -32.63 8.26 12.75
C LYS A 296 -33.79 8.52 11.78
N GLY A 297 -34.78 7.65 11.83
CA GLY A 297 -36.11 7.88 11.30
C GLY A 297 -37.12 7.68 12.43
N SER A 298 -37.85 8.75 12.75
CA SER A 298 -39.06 8.79 13.59
C SER A 298 -38.91 8.50 15.09
N LEU A 299 -38.92 9.56 15.91
CA LEU A 299 -39.91 9.78 16.97
C LEU A 299 -39.70 11.18 17.59
N LYS A 300 -40.78 11.96 17.58
CA LYS A 300 -40.89 13.31 18.15
C LYS A 300 -41.37 13.24 19.60
N ASN A 301 -40.94 14.26 20.34
CA ASN A 301 -41.49 14.86 21.57
C ASN A 301 -41.12 14.26 22.93
N GLY A 302 -40.77 15.17 23.85
CA GLY A 302 -40.75 14.95 25.30
C GLY A 302 -39.55 15.59 25.98
N SER A 303 -39.67 16.85 26.39
CA SER A 303 -38.78 17.55 27.30
C SER A 303 -38.63 16.85 28.65
N HIS A 304 -37.42 16.76 29.21
CA HIS A 304 -37.05 17.16 30.58
C HIS A 304 -35.56 16.87 30.80
N ALA A 305 -34.85 17.84 31.38
CA ALA A 305 -33.45 17.76 31.77
C ALA A 305 -33.25 16.77 32.92
N LEU A 306 -32.10 16.08 32.95
CA LEU A 306 -31.31 15.75 34.15
C LEU A 306 -29.91 15.20 33.74
N SER A 307 -28.97 15.43 34.65
CA SER A 307 -27.50 15.50 34.58
C SER A 307 -26.71 14.24 34.16
N PRO A 308 -25.39 14.36 33.83
CA PRO A 308 -24.58 13.26 33.33
C PRO A 308 -24.07 12.37 34.47
N VAL A 309 -24.37 11.08 34.39
CA VAL A 309 -23.74 10.04 35.24
C VAL A 309 -22.48 9.54 34.55
N SER A 310 -21.38 9.68 35.29
CA SER A 310 -20.08 9.07 35.06
C SER A 310 -20.21 7.54 35.02
N SER A 311 -19.54 6.91 34.06
CA SER A 311 -19.16 5.50 34.17
C SER A 311 -17.71 5.37 33.70
N GLN A 312 -16.86 5.16 34.71
CA GLN A 312 -15.45 4.88 34.63
C GLN A 312 -15.16 3.57 33.89
N SER A 313 -13.88 3.46 33.51
CA SER A 313 -13.10 2.26 33.21
C SER A 313 -13.19 1.70 31.80
N ASP A 314 -12.50 2.36 30.88
CA ASP A 314 -11.71 1.65 29.88
C ASP A 314 -10.24 1.92 30.20
N MET A 315 -9.56 0.89 30.73
CA MET A 315 -8.09 0.79 30.72
C MET A 315 -7.66 0.88 29.25
N ARG A 316 -7.33 2.09 28.79
CA ARG A 316 -6.70 2.27 27.49
C ARG A 316 -5.23 1.94 27.66
N ASP A 317 -4.87 0.79 27.10
CA ASP A 317 -3.50 0.47 26.71
C ASP A 317 -3.00 1.64 25.83
N ASP A 318 -2.16 2.49 26.43
CA ASP A 318 -1.69 3.75 25.88
C ASP A 318 -0.54 3.49 24.88
N VAL A 319 -0.76 2.56 23.96
CA VAL A 319 0.09 2.40 22.78
C VAL A 319 -0.22 3.61 21.91
N ALA A 320 0.69 4.60 21.94
CA ALA A 320 0.64 5.82 21.13
C ALA A 320 0.02 5.52 19.76
N ALA A 321 -1.24 5.94 19.58
CA ALA A 321 -2.00 5.54 18.40
C ALA A 321 -1.31 6.09 17.16
N VAL A 322 -0.76 5.21 16.32
CA VAL A 322 -0.14 5.60 15.04
C VAL A 322 -1.15 6.43 14.25
N ASP A 323 -0.87 7.73 14.06
CA ASP A 323 -1.70 8.59 13.23
C ASP A 323 -1.39 8.33 11.76
N LEU A 324 -2.23 7.49 11.14
CA LEU A 324 -2.09 7.15 9.73
C LEU A 324 -2.47 8.28 8.77
N GLY A 325 -3.05 9.39 9.24
CA GLY A 325 -3.55 10.43 8.34
C GLY A 325 -4.60 9.87 7.37
N LYS A 326 -4.51 10.14 6.07
CA LYS A 326 -5.50 9.65 5.10
C LYS A 326 -5.20 8.19 4.68
N LEU A 327 -6.23 7.34 4.65
CA LEU A 327 -6.07 5.91 4.33
C LEU A 327 -5.82 5.61 2.84
N ASP A 328 -6.17 6.52 1.94
CA ASP A 328 -6.09 6.27 0.50
C ASP A 328 -4.67 6.10 0.00
N ASP A 329 -3.69 6.80 0.58
CA ASP A 329 -2.30 6.69 0.14
C ASP A 329 -1.77 5.26 0.36
N LEU A 330 -2.07 4.69 1.54
CA LEU A 330 -1.73 3.31 1.90
C LEU A 330 -2.52 2.30 1.05
N ALA A 331 -3.80 2.55 0.83
CA ALA A 331 -4.62 1.68 -0.01
C ALA A 331 -4.13 1.68 -1.46
N ASP A 332 -3.75 2.84 -2.01
CA ASP A 332 -3.28 2.99 -3.38
C ASP A 332 -1.98 2.24 -3.63
N CYS A 333 -0.97 2.37 -2.76
CA CYS A 333 0.31 1.69 -2.96
C CYS A 333 0.19 0.15 -2.86
N LEU A 334 -0.64 -0.34 -1.94
CA LEU A 334 -0.90 -1.78 -1.81
C LEU A 334 -1.70 -2.31 -3.01
N LEU A 335 -2.74 -1.59 -3.43
CA LEU A 335 -3.52 -1.97 -4.62
C LEU A 335 -2.64 -2.03 -5.87
N GLN A 336 -1.75 -1.06 -6.06
CA GLN A 336 -0.82 -1.06 -7.19
C GLN A 336 0.05 -2.32 -7.21
N GLY A 337 0.65 -2.69 -6.07
CA GLY A 337 1.47 -3.89 -5.93
C GLY A 337 0.69 -5.16 -6.26
N VAL A 338 -0.47 -5.37 -5.62
CA VAL A 338 -1.31 -6.56 -5.86
C VAL A 338 -1.80 -6.62 -7.30
N THR A 339 -2.21 -5.48 -7.89
CA THR A 339 -2.64 -5.42 -9.30
C THR A 339 -1.53 -5.89 -10.23
N TRP A 340 -0.30 -5.41 -10.00
CA TRP A 340 0.83 -5.79 -10.82
C TRP A 340 1.12 -7.28 -10.73
N VAL A 341 1.08 -7.87 -9.52
CA VAL A 341 1.22 -9.32 -9.33
C VAL A 341 0.16 -10.09 -10.11
N GLU A 342 -1.12 -9.69 -10.05
CA GLU A 342 -2.17 -10.36 -10.83
C GLU A 342 -1.97 -10.23 -12.35
N TRP A 343 -1.45 -9.09 -12.83
CA TRP A 343 -1.10 -8.91 -14.24
C TRP A 343 0.10 -9.75 -14.67
N GLU A 344 1.12 -9.92 -13.82
CA GLU A 344 2.24 -10.83 -14.09
C GLU A 344 1.77 -12.28 -14.15
N ILE A 345 0.95 -12.72 -13.20
CA ILE A 345 0.35 -14.08 -13.21
C ILE A 345 -0.44 -14.30 -14.51
N MET A 346 -1.32 -13.36 -14.86
CA MET A 346 -2.14 -13.49 -16.06
C MET A 346 -1.30 -13.51 -17.34
N ARG A 347 -0.27 -12.66 -17.42
CA ARG A 347 0.66 -12.65 -18.56
C ARG A 347 1.39 -13.99 -18.70
N GLU A 348 1.86 -14.57 -17.60
CA GLU A 348 2.52 -15.87 -17.62
C GLU A 348 1.56 -16.99 -18.07
N ARG A 349 0.30 -16.95 -17.62
CA ARG A 349 -0.73 -17.88 -18.11
C ARG A 349 -0.96 -17.76 -19.60
N ILE A 350 -1.08 -16.54 -20.13
CA ILE A 350 -1.26 -16.29 -21.57
C ILE A 350 -0.01 -16.72 -22.35
N ALA A 351 1.19 -16.50 -21.82
CA ALA A 351 2.43 -16.92 -22.47
C ALA A 351 2.52 -18.46 -22.61
N LYS A 352 2.05 -19.20 -21.60
CA LYS A 352 2.04 -20.68 -21.61
C LYS A 352 0.86 -21.29 -22.36
N GLY A 353 -0.35 -20.80 -22.11
CA GLY A 353 -1.62 -21.37 -22.59
C GLY A 353 -2.22 -20.66 -23.80
N GLY A 354 -1.56 -19.64 -24.34
CA GLY A 354 -2.09 -18.84 -25.44
C GLY A 354 -3.38 -18.10 -25.07
N ILE A 355 -4.23 -17.87 -26.07
CA ILE A 355 -5.49 -17.14 -25.91
C ILE A 355 -6.49 -17.94 -25.05
N GLU A 356 -6.43 -19.27 -25.08
CA GLU A 356 -7.31 -20.16 -24.30
C GLU A 356 -7.21 -19.93 -22.79
N ALA A 357 -6.07 -19.41 -22.31
CA ALA A 357 -5.89 -19.01 -20.92
C ALA A 357 -6.88 -17.90 -20.46
N LEU A 358 -7.43 -17.12 -21.40
CA LEU A 358 -8.43 -16.08 -21.11
C LEU A 358 -9.83 -16.66 -20.84
N ASP A 359 -10.12 -17.84 -21.40
CA ASP A 359 -11.41 -18.52 -21.25
C ASP A 359 -11.47 -19.31 -19.93
N SER A 360 -10.31 -19.73 -19.42
CA SER A 360 -10.15 -20.22 -18.05
C SER A 360 -10.20 -19.08 -17.02
N ARG A 361 -11.33 -18.38 -16.94
CA ARG A 361 -11.60 -17.54 -15.77
C ARG A 361 -11.76 -18.45 -14.54
N PRO A 362 -11.09 -18.18 -13.41
CA PRO A 362 -11.39 -18.85 -12.15
C PRO A 362 -12.80 -18.51 -11.65
#